data_AF-H3ZR49-F1
#
_entry.id   AF-H3ZR49-F1
#
_cell.length_a   1.000
_cell.length_b   1.000
_cell.length_c   1.000
_cell.angle_alpha   90.00
_cell.angle_beta   90.00
_cell.angle_gamma   90.00
#
_symmetry.space_group_name_H-M   'P 1'
#
loop_
_entity.id
_entity.type
_entity.pdbx_description
1 polymer ?
#
loop_
_entity_poly.entity_id
_entity_poly.type
_entity_poly.pdbx_seq_one_letter_code
_entity_poly.pdbx_strand_id
1 'polypeptide(L)'
;MRFSEWEKDIFREASNIAISHGITSLSQMLGEPIEMEVPEVYMIKRAEFLKTLAENGISKSFVVMFNITEGLNGLAILQFPQKSATALAAVLMGMDPSQIEELDEMGKSAIMEVGNILISVYTDILSTLIGESVSLTPPIPASTLYDVEKELASGDLKDIENVVMFKNKFKKTELGIESYFYLVPTQASLEKIISRLEKEVKEG
;
A
#
# COMPACT_ATOMS: atom_id res chain seq x y z
N MET A 1 19.80 -3.57 -6.20
CA MET A 1 19.14 -4.88 -6.21
C MET A 1 17.78 -4.69 -6.85
N ARG A 2 17.32 -5.64 -7.66
CA ARG A 2 15.98 -5.67 -8.26
C ARG A 2 15.43 -7.06 -7.98
N PHE A 3 14.12 -7.17 -7.83
CA PHE A 3 13.49 -8.49 -7.81
C PHE A 3 13.72 -9.19 -9.16
N SER A 4 14.10 -10.46 -9.09
CA SER A 4 14.01 -11.41 -10.19
C SER A 4 12.55 -11.59 -10.62
N GLU A 5 12.34 -12.13 -11.82
CA GLU A 5 10.99 -12.42 -12.31
C GLU A 5 10.29 -13.44 -11.40
N TRP A 6 11.00 -14.42 -10.86
CA TRP A 6 10.41 -15.39 -9.94
C TRP A 6 9.95 -14.76 -8.61
N GLU A 7 10.75 -13.88 -8.01
CA GLU A 7 10.33 -13.18 -6.80
C GLU A 7 9.05 -12.36 -7.06
N LYS A 8 8.99 -11.65 -8.20
CA LYS A 8 7.76 -10.94 -8.62
C LYS A 8 6.57 -11.89 -8.79
N ASP A 9 6.80 -13.10 -9.30
CA ASP A 9 5.76 -14.12 -9.48
C ASP A 9 5.18 -14.59 -8.15
N ILE A 10 6.01 -14.79 -7.12
CA ILE A 10 5.53 -15.12 -5.78
C ILE A 10 4.74 -13.96 -5.18
N PHE A 11 5.23 -12.72 -5.30
CA PHE A 11 4.45 -11.54 -4.88
C PHE A 11 3.10 -11.47 -5.60
N ARG A 12 3.07 -11.82 -6.89
CA ARG A 12 1.86 -11.87 -7.71
C ARG A 12 0.88 -12.92 -7.19
N GLU A 13 1.36 -14.11 -6.86
CA GLU A 13 0.53 -15.21 -6.33
C GLU A 13 -0.06 -14.86 -4.97
N ALA A 14 0.76 -14.37 -4.03
CA ALA A 14 0.29 -13.88 -2.74
C ALA A 14 -0.73 -12.75 -2.90
N SER A 15 -0.49 -11.83 -3.84
CA SER A 15 -1.42 -10.74 -4.16
C SER A 15 -2.77 -11.26 -4.68
N ASN A 16 -2.77 -12.23 -5.60
CA ASN A 16 -4.00 -12.81 -6.15
C ASN A 16 -4.90 -13.41 -5.06
N ILE A 17 -4.31 -14.09 -4.08
CA ILE A 17 -5.03 -14.71 -2.97
C ILE A 17 -5.68 -13.62 -2.10
N ALA A 18 -4.90 -12.63 -1.65
CA ALA A 18 -5.37 -11.61 -0.73
C ALA A 18 -6.35 -10.61 -1.36
N ILE A 19 -6.13 -10.21 -2.62
CA ILE A 19 -6.97 -9.22 -3.33
C ILE A 19 -8.40 -9.71 -3.48
N SER A 20 -8.64 -11.02 -3.61
CA SER A 20 -9.99 -11.58 -3.73
C SER A 20 -10.89 -11.20 -2.55
N HIS A 21 -10.33 -11.20 -1.33
CA HIS A 21 -11.04 -10.74 -0.14
C HIS A 21 -11.24 -9.23 -0.15
N GLY A 22 -10.20 -8.46 -0.51
CA GLY A 22 -10.28 -7.01 -0.64
C GLY A 22 -11.34 -6.51 -1.61
N ILE A 23 -11.41 -7.11 -2.81
CA ILE A 23 -12.42 -6.81 -3.83
C ILE A 23 -13.83 -7.03 -3.28
N THR A 24 -14.04 -8.11 -2.51
CA THR A 24 -15.36 -8.41 -1.93
C THR A 24 -15.78 -7.33 -0.95
N SER A 25 -14.90 -6.95 -0.01
CA SER A 25 -15.16 -5.90 0.97
C SER A 25 -15.35 -4.53 0.32
N LEU A 26 -14.51 -4.18 -0.66
CA LEU A 26 -14.64 -2.92 -1.40
C LEU A 26 -15.92 -2.88 -2.23
N SER A 27 -16.30 -3.98 -2.89
CA SER A 27 -17.55 -4.06 -3.67
C SER A 27 -18.78 -3.89 -2.77
N GLN A 28 -18.76 -4.50 -1.58
CA GLN A 28 -19.83 -4.33 -0.58
C GLN A 28 -19.92 -2.87 -0.11
N MET A 29 -18.77 -2.25 0.18
CA MET A 29 -18.71 -0.87 0.66
C MET A 29 -19.13 0.14 -0.42
N LEU A 30 -18.83 -0.13 -1.69
CA LEU A 30 -19.17 0.70 -2.84
C LEU A 30 -20.55 0.40 -3.44
N GLY A 31 -21.23 -0.64 -2.93
CA GLY A 31 -22.54 -1.10 -3.38
C GLY A 31 -22.57 -1.72 -4.79
N GLU A 32 -21.41 -1.90 -5.43
CA GLU A 32 -21.29 -2.33 -6.83
C GLU A 32 -20.00 -3.13 -7.04
N PRO A 33 -19.95 -4.03 -8.04
CA PRO A 33 -18.74 -4.76 -8.37
C PRO A 33 -17.58 -3.82 -8.71
N ILE A 34 -16.41 -4.09 -8.17
CA ILE A 34 -15.16 -3.43 -8.57
C ILE A 34 -14.15 -4.44 -9.10
N GLU A 35 -13.27 -3.97 -9.98
CA GLU A 35 -12.10 -4.74 -10.42
C GLU A 35 -10.85 -4.10 -9.85
N MET A 36 -9.98 -4.92 -9.27
CA MET A 36 -8.65 -4.53 -8.84
C MET A 36 -7.64 -5.30 -9.68
N GLU A 37 -6.73 -4.58 -10.33
CA GLU A 37 -5.62 -5.20 -11.04
C GLU A 37 -4.61 -5.75 -10.04
N VAL A 38 -3.97 -6.86 -10.41
CA VAL A 38 -2.84 -7.39 -9.65
C VAL A 38 -1.75 -6.31 -9.59
N PRO A 39 -1.27 -5.96 -8.38
CA PRO A 39 -0.36 -4.84 -8.23
C PRO A 39 0.96 -5.10 -8.92
N GLU A 40 1.49 -4.06 -9.54
CA GLU A 40 2.84 -4.08 -10.07
C GLU A 40 3.82 -3.90 -8.90
N VAL A 41 4.76 -4.84 -8.73
CA VAL A 41 5.69 -4.86 -7.59
C VAL A 41 7.10 -4.48 -8.01
N TYR A 42 7.69 -3.57 -7.26
CA TYR A 42 9.00 -2.99 -7.52
C TYR A 42 9.86 -2.97 -6.26
N MET A 43 11.16 -3.26 -6.42
CA MET A 43 12.16 -2.89 -5.42
C MET A 43 12.83 -1.61 -5.90
N ILE A 44 12.62 -0.52 -5.15
CA ILE A 44 13.16 0.80 -5.45
C ILE A 44 14.10 1.25 -4.33
N LYS A 45 14.98 2.21 -4.63
CA LYS A 45 15.87 2.80 -3.62
C LYS A 45 15.12 3.83 -2.77
N ARG A 46 15.55 4.06 -1.52
CA ARG A 46 14.98 5.08 -0.62
C ARG A 46 14.83 6.45 -1.30
N ALA A 47 15.85 6.90 -2.03
CA ALA A 47 15.80 8.18 -2.74
C ALA A 47 14.74 8.20 -3.86
N GLU A 48 14.57 7.09 -4.58
CA GLU A 48 13.53 6.94 -5.60
C GLU A 48 12.14 6.86 -4.97
N PHE A 49 11.98 6.15 -3.86
CA PHE A 49 10.75 6.12 -3.07
C PHE A 49 10.31 7.54 -2.65
N LEU A 50 11.20 8.31 -2.01
CA LEU A 50 10.88 9.67 -1.57
C LEU A 50 10.54 10.58 -2.76
N LYS A 51 11.25 10.41 -3.87
CA LYS A 51 10.97 11.12 -5.12
C LYS A 51 9.59 10.77 -5.67
N THR A 52 9.25 9.49 -5.81
CA THR A 52 7.95 9.03 -6.30
C THR A 52 6.81 9.53 -5.41
N LEU A 53 6.99 9.46 -4.09
CA LEU A 53 6.01 9.97 -3.12
C LEU A 53 5.75 11.47 -3.32
N ALA A 54 6.80 12.24 -3.59
CA ALA A 54 6.72 13.67 -3.90
C ALA A 54 6.06 13.95 -5.26
N GLU A 55 6.44 13.22 -6.31
CA GLU A 55 5.90 13.34 -7.67
C GLU A 55 4.40 12.99 -7.73
N ASN A 56 3.96 12.04 -6.91
CA ASN A 56 2.54 11.73 -6.71
C ASN A 56 1.78 12.80 -5.90
N GLY A 57 2.45 13.86 -5.45
CA GLY A 57 1.83 15.01 -4.81
C GLY A 57 1.38 14.74 -3.38
N ILE A 58 2.29 14.30 -2.50
CA ILE A 58 1.97 14.00 -1.08
C ILE A 58 1.16 15.10 -0.39
N SER A 59 1.44 16.38 -0.65
CA SER A 59 0.75 17.52 -0.01
C SER A 59 -0.73 17.63 -0.34
N LYS A 60 -1.18 16.98 -1.42
CA LYS A 60 -2.60 16.92 -1.82
C LYS A 60 -3.14 15.49 -1.82
N SER A 61 -2.29 14.52 -1.54
CA SER A 61 -2.66 13.11 -1.44
C SER A 61 -3.27 12.81 -0.08
N PHE A 62 -4.07 11.75 0.00
CA PHE A 62 -4.33 11.10 1.26
C PHE A 62 -3.19 10.11 1.53
N VAL A 63 -2.38 10.34 2.56
CA VAL A 63 -1.27 9.47 2.95
C VAL A 63 -1.41 9.05 4.40
N VAL A 64 -1.28 7.74 4.64
CA VAL A 64 -1.34 7.13 5.96
C VAL A 64 -0.23 6.12 6.12
N MET A 65 0.37 6.10 7.30
CA MET A 65 1.50 5.24 7.65
C MET A 65 1.13 4.31 8.80
N PHE A 66 1.77 3.15 8.86
CA PHE A 66 1.57 2.14 9.88
C PHE A 66 2.91 1.53 10.25
N ASN A 67 3.26 1.51 11.53
CA ASN A 67 4.44 0.78 11.98
C ASN A 67 4.10 -0.71 12.05
N ILE A 68 5.01 -1.55 11.56
CA ILE A 68 4.88 -3.01 11.63
C ILE A 68 5.47 -3.47 12.97
N THR A 69 4.68 -4.19 13.76
CA THR A 69 5.02 -4.55 15.14
C THR A 69 5.20 -6.05 15.37
N GLU A 70 4.79 -6.89 14.42
CA GLU A 70 4.88 -8.35 14.51
C GLU A 70 5.17 -8.95 13.13
N GLY A 71 5.87 -10.09 13.12
CA GLY A 71 6.27 -10.82 11.90
C GLY A 71 7.42 -10.16 11.14
N LEU A 72 7.33 -8.85 10.94
CA LEU A 72 8.34 -7.98 10.33
C LEU A 72 8.49 -6.70 11.16
N ASN A 73 9.59 -5.99 10.95
CA ASN A 73 9.83 -4.64 11.47
C ASN A 73 9.99 -3.69 10.29
N GLY A 74 9.21 -2.61 10.30
CA GLY A 74 9.30 -1.58 9.27
C GLY A 74 8.14 -0.59 9.32
N LEU A 75 8.02 0.18 8.25
CA LEU A 75 6.95 1.13 8.03
C LEU A 75 6.18 0.75 6.76
N ALA A 76 4.86 0.62 6.87
CA ALA A 76 3.95 0.50 5.74
C ALA A 76 3.31 1.85 5.46
N ILE A 77 3.21 2.24 4.19
CA ILE A 77 2.66 3.54 3.78
C ILE A 77 1.66 3.31 2.66
N LEU A 78 0.46 3.86 2.80
CA LEU A 78 -0.57 3.88 1.78
C LEU A 78 -0.79 5.31 1.30
N GLN A 79 -0.64 5.53 -0.01
CA GLN A 79 -0.87 6.82 -0.66
C GLN A 79 -1.97 6.69 -1.71
N PHE A 80 -2.97 7.56 -1.60
CA PHE A 80 -3.93 7.85 -2.66
C PHE A 80 -3.65 9.26 -3.20
N PRO A 81 -3.18 9.39 -4.45
CA PRO A 81 -3.06 10.69 -5.10
C PRO A 81 -4.38 11.45 -5.06
N GLN A 82 -4.32 12.79 -5.03
CA GLN A 82 -5.49 13.66 -4.87
C GLN A 82 -6.68 13.25 -5.75
N LYS A 83 -6.43 13.01 -7.05
CA LYS A 83 -7.46 12.63 -8.02
C LYS A 83 -8.14 11.31 -7.65
N SER A 84 -7.35 10.30 -7.24
CA SER A 84 -7.88 9.01 -6.78
C SER A 84 -8.67 9.16 -5.50
N ALA A 85 -8.15 9.94 -4.54
CA ALA A 85 -8.74 10.10 -3.23
C ALA A 85 -10.08 10.86 -3.31
N THR A 86 -10.14 11.97 -4.05
CA THR A 86 -11.38 12.74 -4.28
C THR A 86 -12.42 11.93 -5.06
N ALA A 87 -12.01 11.23 -6.13
CA ALA A 87 -12.90 10.38 -6.90
C ALA A 87 -13.50 9.26 -6.06
N LEU A 88 -12.67 8.57 -5.28
CA LEU A 88 -13.13 7.47 -4.42
C LEU A 88 -14.04 7.96 -3.29
N ALA A 89 -13.76 9.13 -2.71
CA ALA A 89 -14.61 9.73 -1.69
C ALA A 89 -15.98 10.10 -2.28
N ALA A 90 -16.01 10.70 -3.46
CA ALA A 90 -17.26 11.03 -4.15
C ALA A 90 -18.10 9.78 -4.39
N VAL A 91 -17.49 8.71 -4.90
CA VAL A 91 -18.18 7.43 -5.12
C VAL A 91 -18.78 6.88 -3.82
N LEU A 92 -18.00 6.88 -2.72
CA LEU A 92 -18.48 6.39 -1.41
C LEU A 92 -19.62 7.25 -0.84
N MET A 93 -19.62 8.54 -1.16
CA MET A 93 -20.64 9.49 -0.73
C MET A 93 -21.83 9.56 -1.69
N GLY A 94 -21.83 8.79 -2.79
CA GLY A 94 -22.87 8.84 -3.82
C GLY A 94 -22.93 10.16 -4.59
N MET A 95 -21.79 10.85 -4.69
CA MET A 95 -21.61 12.13 -5.39
C MET A 95 -20.88 11.93 -6.73
N ASP A 96 -21.02 12.90 -7.63
CA ASP A 96 -20.22 12.93 -8.85
C ASP A 96 -18.76 13.33 -8.51
N PRO A 97 -17.73 12.60 -8.97
CA PRO A 97 -16.32 12.92 -8.73
C PRO A 97 -15.91 14.35 -9.09
N SER A 98 -16.59 14.98 -10.05
CA SER A 98 -16.35 16.38 -10.43
C SER A 98 -16.78 17.40 -9.37
N GLN A 99 -17.55 16.98 -8.36
CA GLN A 99 -18.06 17.84 -7.29
C GLN A 99 -17.10 17.96 -6.09
N ILE A 100 -16.05 17.13 -6.03
CA ILE A 100 -15.08 17.12 -4.92
C ILE A 100 -13.70 17.52 -5.46
N GLU A 101 -13.31 18.77 -5.21
CA GLU A 101 -11.96 19.25 -5.55
C GLU A 101 -10.93 18.89 -4.47
N GLU A 102 -11.35 18.88 -3.20
CA GLU A 102 -10.53 18.58 -2.03
C GLU A 102 -11.31 17.72 -1.03
N LEU A 103 -10.58 16.90 -0.26
CA LEU A 103 -11.17 16.06 0.77
C LEU A 103 -11.47 16.88 2.03
N ASP A 104 -12.75 16.98 2.37
CA ASP A 104 -13.18 17.39 3.71
C ASP A 104 -13.00 16.24 4.73
N GLU A 105 -13.37 16.46 5.98
CA GLU A 105 -13.23 15.45 7.04
C GLU A 105 -14.05 14.17 6.74
N MET A 106 -15.23 14.31 6.13
CA MET A 106 -16.06 13.16 5.76
C MET A 106 -15.40 12.35 4.63
N GLY A 107 -14.87 13.03 3.62
CA GLY A 107 -14.10 12.41 2.54
C GLY A 107 -12.85 11.70 3.06
N LYS A 108 -12.10 12.31 3.98
CA LYS A 108 -10.95 11.66 4.64
C LYS A 108 -11.35 10.41 5.40
N SER A 109 -12.45 10.44 6.15
CA SER A 109 -12.98 9.25 6.84
C SER A 109 -13.39 8.15 5.85
N ALA A 110 -14.07 8.51 4.76
CA ALA A 110 -14.47 7.54 3.73
C ALA A 110 -13.25 6.87 3.08
N ILE A 111 -12.22 7.63 2.74
CA ILE A 111 -10.96 7.09 2.20
C ILE A 111 -10.21 6.25 3.21
N MET A 112 -10.25 6.61 4.49
CA MET A 112 -9.64 5.80 5.53
C MET A 112 -10.28 4.40 5.62
N GLU A 113 -11.59 4.26 5.41
CA GLU A 113 -12.23 2.93 5.39
C GLU A 113 -11.76 2.07 4.20
N VAL A 114 -11.58 2.67 3.03
CA VAL A 114 -10.92 1.97 1.90
C VAL A 114 -9.48 1.61 2.26
N GLY A 115 -8.77 2.55 2.90
CA GLY A 115 -7.40 2.32 3.36
C GLY A 115 -7.30 1.15 4.35
N ASN A 116 -8.28 1.00 5.25
CA ASN A 116 -8.38 -0.11 6.19
C ASN A 116 -8.59 -1.47 5.50
N ILE A 117 -9.31 -1.50 4.39
CA ILE A 117 -9.46 -2.72 3.59
C ILE A 117 -8.18 -3.02 2.81
N LEU A 118 -7.54 -2.02 2.21
CA LEU A 118 -6.29 -2.24 1.49
C LEU A 118 -5.17 -2.67 2.42
N ILE A 119 -5.07 -2.07 3.61
CA ILE A 119 -4.02 -2.43 4.56
C ILE A 119 -4.22 -3.86 5.08
N SER A 120 -5.45 -4.35 5.24
CA SER A 120 -5.68 -5.76 5.60
C SER A 120 -5.24 -6.69 4.47
N VAL A 121 -5.57 -6.38 3.22
CA VAL A 121 -5.07 -7.13 2.04
C VAL A 121 -3.55 -7.19 2.04
N TYR A 122 -2.88 -6.07 2.25
CA TYR A 122 -1.42 -6.04 2.28
C TYR A 122 -0.82 -6.77 3.47
N THR A 123 -1.46 -6.71 4.63
CA THR A 123 -1.05 -7.47 5.81
C THR A 123 -1.17 -8.98 5.56
N ASP A 124 -2.23 -9.42 4.88
CA ASP A 124 -2.42 -10.80 4.46
C ASP A 124 -1.34 -11.24 3.45
N ILE A 125 -1.05 -10.41 2.43
CA ILE A 125 0.05 -10.66 1.47
C ILE A 125 1.37 -10.87 2.22
N LEU A 126 1.73 -9.93 3.11
CA LEU A 126 2.97 -10.04 3.86
C LEU A 126 3.00 -11.28 4.75
N SER A 127 1.88 -11.61 5.40
CA SER A 127 1.77 -12.80 6.24
C SER A 127 1.94 -14.09 5.44
N THR A 128 1.33 -14.17 4.25
CA THR A 128 1.51 -15.29 3.32
C THR A 128 2.97 -15.42 2.91
N LEU A 129 3.61 -14.33 2.50
CA LEU A 129 5.00 -14.35 2.03
C LEU A 129 5.98 -14.82 3.10
N ILE A 130 5.77 -14.44 4.36
CA ILE A 130 6.68 -14.80 5.44
C ILE A 130 6.28 -16.09 6.17
N GLY A 131 5.04 -16.57 5.98
CA GLY A 131 4.48 -17.74 6.65
C GLY A 131 4.18 -17.53 8.15
N GLU A 132 4.04 -16.27 8.58
CA GLU A 132 3.80 -15.85 9.96
C GLU A 132 2.83 -14.66 9.99
N SER A 133 2.14 -14.43 11.10
CA SER A 133 1.25 -13.27 11.24
C SER A 133 2.03 -11.95 11.21
N VAL A 134 1.46 -10.96 10.51
CA VAL A 134 1.93 -9.57 10.52
C VAL A 134 0.90 -8.68 11.22
N SER A 135 1.39 -7.81 12.11
CA SER A 135 0.55 -6.86 12.84
C SER A 135 1.05 -5.44 12.65
N LEU A 136 0.11 -4.48 12.60
CA LEU A 136 0.37 -3.07 12.37
C LEU A 136 -0.16 -2.21 13.52
N THR A 137 0.46 -1.04 13.74
CA THR A 137 -0.09 -0.02 14.63
C THR A 137 -1.36 0.60 14.04
N PRO A 138 -2.12 1.38 14.84
CA PRO A 138 -3.10 2.32 14.29
C PRO A 138 -2.50 3.26 13.23
N PRO A 139 -3.33 3.81 12.32
CA PRO A 139 -2.89 4.70 11.26
C PRO A 139 -2.28 6.01 11.79
N ILE A 140 -1.20 6.45 11.16
CA ILE A 140 -0.53 7.73 11.38
C ILE A 140 -0.67 8.57 10.09
N PRO A 141 -1.48 9.63 10.07
CA PRO A 141 -1.61 10.49 8.90
C PRO A 141 -0.30 11.18 8.56
N ALA A 142 -0.01 11.34 7.27
CA ALA A 142 1.09 12.16 6.76
C ALA A 142 0.55 13.18 5.75
N SER A 143 0.97 14.43 5.86
CA SER A 143 0.59 15.50 4.92
C SER A 143 1.80 16.06 4.18
N THR A 144 3.01 15.73 4.63
CA THR A 144 4.25 16.24 4.06
C THR A 144 5.29 15.14 3.95
N LEU A 145 6.31 15.36 3.10
CA LEU A 145 7.50 14.50 3.08
C LEU A 145 8.20 14.49 4.43
N TYR A 146 8.19 15.61 5.16
CA TYR A 146 8.80 15.71 6.47
C TYR A 146 8.18 14.75 7.49
N ASP A 147 6.85 14.57 7.46
CA ASP A 147 6.16 13.63 8.35
C ASP A 147 6.66 12.19 8.12
N VAL A 148 6.83 11.82 6.85
CA VAL A 148 7.34 10.50 6.44
C VAL A 148 8.81 10.35 6.82
N GLU A 149 9.64 11.35 6.51
CA GLU A 149 11.06 11.34 6.82
C GLU A 149 11.32 11.29 8.33
N LYS A 150 10.46 11.92 9.14
CA LYS A 150 10.54 11.88 10.61
C LYS A 150 10.37 10.46 11.14
N GLU A 151 9.38 9.72 10.65
CA GLU A 151 9.19 8.31 11.03
C GLU A 151 10.38 7.45 10.56
N LEU A 152 10.87 7.69 9.33
CA LEU A 152 12.03 6.98 8.77
C LEU A 152 13.37 7.35 9.43
N ALA A 153 13.45 8.46 10.16
CA ALA A 153 14.64 8.87 10.89
C ALA A 153 14.77 8.16 12.25
N SER A 154 13.76 7.39 12.64
CA SER A 154 13.71 6.68 13.92
C SER A 154 14.24 5.25 13.80
N GLY A 155 14.96 4.81 14.84
CA GLY A 155 15.40 3.42 15.01
C GLY A 155 16.14 2.83 13.81
N ASP A 156 15.78 1.60 13.46
CA ASP A 156 16.43 0.79 12.42
C ASP A 156 16.04 1.19 10.98
N LEU A 157 15.18 2.21 10.81
CA LEU A 157 14.73 2.68 9.50
C LEU A 157 15.64 3.74 8.87
N LYS A 158 16.56 4.31 9.66
CA LYS A 158 17.43 5.41 9.23
C LYS A 158 18.32 5.03 8.05
N ASP A 159 18.83 3.80 8.05
CA ASP A 159 19.83 3.33 7.09
C ASP A 159 19.25 2.39 6.03
N ILE A 160 17.92 2.32 5.90
CA ILE A 160 17.29 1.49 4.87
C ILE A 160 17.62 2.01 3.47
N GLU A 161 17.99 1.10 2.59
CA GLU A 161 18.28 1.43 1.20
C GLU A 161 17.15 1.06 0.24
N ASN A 162 16.44 -0.02 0.53
CA ASN A 162 15.49 -0.62 -0.39
C ASN A 162 14.07 -0.53 0.18
N VAL A 163 13.13 -0.17 -0.68
CA VAL A 163 11.69 -0.07 -0.40
C VAL A 163 10.98 -0.97 -1.41
N VAL A 164 10.00 -1.74 -0.94
CA VAL A 164 9.13 -2.53 -1.80
C VAL A 164 7.89 -1.69 -2.09
N MET A 165 7.69 -1.35 -3.36
CA MET A 165 6.55 -0.56 -3.83
C MET A 165 5.58 -1.47 -4.57
N PHE A 166 4.30 -1.35 -4.23
CA PHE A 166 3.18 -1.96 -4.92
C PHE A 166 2.34 -0.83 -5.53
N LYS A 167 2.22 -0.83 -6.85
CA LYS A 167 1.34 0.09 -7.56
C LYS A 167 0.00 -0.60 -7.84
N ASN A 168 -1.07 -0.05 -7.29
CA ASN A 168 -2.43 -0.57 -7.44
C ASN A 168 -3.22 0.27 -8.43
N LYS A 169 -4.08 -0.42 -9.19
CA LYS A 169 -5.09 0.19 -10.04
C LYS A 169 -6.43 -0.49 -9.76
N PHE A 170 -7.42 0.32 -9.42
CA PHE A 170 -8.80 -0.08 -9.30
C PHE A 170 -9.58 0.52 -10.46
N LYS A 171 -10.52 -0.26 -10.97
CA LYS A 171 -11.47 0.19 -11.97
C LYS A 171 -12.87 0.07 -11.39
N LYS A 172 -13.54 1.22 -11.33
CA LYS A 172 -14.99 1.28 -11.20
C LYS A 172 -15.52 2.00 -12.44
N THR A 173 -16.23 1.29 -13.30
CA THR A 173 -16.73 1.84 -14.58
C THR A 173 -15.60 2.46 -15.42
N GLU A 174 -15.57 3.78 -15.61
CA GLU A 174 -14.51 4.52 -16.33
C GLU A 174 -13.56 5.29 -15.37
N LEU A 175 -13.79 5.21 -14.06
CA LEU A 175 -12.95 5.85 -13.05
C LEU A 175 -11.75 4.96 -12.74
N GLY A 176 -10.61 5.35 -13.30
CA GLY A 176 -9.30 4.80 -12.92
C GLY A 176 -8.84 5.39 -11.60
N ILE A 177 -8.82 4.57 -10.55
CA ILE A 177 -8.33 4.93 -9.23
C ILE A 177 -6.96 4.26 -9.07
N GLU A 178 -5.93 5.05 -8.80
CA GLU A 178 -4.60 4.54 -8.46
C GLU A 178 -4.34 4.68 -6.96
N SER A 179 -3.67 3.69 -6.37
CA SER A 179 -3.08 3.82 -5.04
C SER A 179 -1.70 3.18 -5.00
N TYR A 180 -0.87 3.63 -4.07
CA TYR A 180 0.50 3.16 -3.91
C TYR A 180 0.66 2.64 -2.49
N PHE A 181 1.13 1.41 -2.36
CA PHE A 181 1.51 0.83 -1.08
C PHE A 181 3.03 0.67 -1.05
N TYR A 182 3.66 1.20 -0.03
CA TYR A 182 5.11 1.11 0.17
C TYR A 182 5.38 0.35 1.46
N LEU A 183 6.10 -0.76 1.33
CA LEU A 183 6.72 -1.43 2.46
C LEU A 183 8.16 -0.92 2.56
N VAL A 184 8.48 -0.31 3.70
CA VAL A 184 9.81 0.14 4.08
C VAL A 184 10.32 -0.80 5.19
N PRO A 185 10.89 -1.95 4.84
CA PRO A 185 11.32 -2.92 5.83
C PRO A 185 12.69 -2.53 6.41
N THR A 186 12.94 -2.92 7.65
CA THR A 186 14.32 -3.00 8.16
C THR A 186 15.14 -4.00 7.32
N GLN A 187 16.47 -3.88 7.34
CA GLN A 187 17.35 -4.80 6.60
C GLN A 187 17.10 -6.27 6.96
N ALA A 188 16.96 -6.59 8.25
CA ALA A 188 16.66 -7.94 8.72
C ALA A 188 15.28 -8.44 8.22
N SER A 189 14.28 -7.57 8.15
CA SER A 189 12.95 -7.91 7.63
C SER A 189 12.97 -8.14 6.13
N LEU A 190 13.75 -7.35 5.39
CA LEU A 190 13.95 -7.56 3.95
C LEU A 190 14.62 -8.92 3.67
N GLU A 191 15.68 -9.24 4.43
CA GLU A 191 16.36 -10.53 4.34
C GLU A 191 15.42 -11.70 4.68
N LYS A 192 14.56 -11.52 5.69
CA LYS A 192 13.53 -12.51 6.04
C LYS A 192 12.59 -12.76 4.85
N ILE A 193 12.05 -11.71 4.23
CA ILE A 193 11.18 -11.82 3.05
C ILE A 193 11.91 -12.57 1.92
N ILE A 194 13.10 -12.11 1.54
CA ILE A 194 13.87 -12.72 0.43
C ILE A 194 14.19 -14.19 0.74
N SER A 195 14.61 -14.51 1.96
CA SER A 195 14.93 -15.89 2.35
C SER A 195 13.72 -16.83 2.29
N ARG A 196 12.51 -16.30 2.50
CA ARG A 196 11.26 -17.05 2.38
C ARG A 196 10.89 -17.25 0.91
N LEU A 197 11.00 -16.22 0.10
CA LEU A 197 10.83 -16.31 -1.36
C LEU A 197 11.77 -17.36 -1.98
N GLU A 198 13.04 -17.37 -1.57
CA GLU A 198 14.03 -18.34 -2.06
C GLU A 198 13.77 -19.79 -1.64
N LYS A 199 13.07 -20.01 -0.51
CA LYS A 199 12.72 -21.36 -0.06
C LYS A 199 11.59 -21.95 -0.90
N GLU A 200 10.59 -21.15 -1.25
CA GLU A 200 9.51 -21.59 -2.14
C GLU A 200 10.01 -21.96 -3.54
N VAL A 201 11.06 -21.28 -4.05
CA VAL A 201 11.74 -21.66 -5.31
C VAL A 201 12.26 -23.10 -5.26
N LYS A 202 12.75 -23.55 -4.10
CA LYS A 202 13.44 -24.85 -3.97
C LYS A 202 12.49 -26.01 -3.70
N GLU A 203 11.25 -25.72 -3.32
CA GLU A 203 10.24 -26.71 -2.94
C GLU A 203 9.19 -26.94 -4.04
N GLY A 204 9.12 -26.07 -5.06
CA GLY A 204 8.29 -26.24 -6.27
C GLY A 204 9.05 -26.84 -7.45
#